data_AF-A0A366GUB9-F1
#
_entry.id   AF-A0A366GUB9-F1
#
_cell.length_a   1.000
_cell.length_b   1.000
_cell.length_c   1.000
_cell.angle_alpha   90.00
_cell.angle_beta   90.00
_cell.angle_gamma   90.00
#
_symmetry.space_group_name_H-M   'P 1'
#
loop_
_entity.id
_entity.type
_entity.pdbx_description
1 polymer ?
#
loop_
_entity_poly.entity_id
_entity_poly.type
_entity_poly.pdbx_seq_one_letter_code
_entity_poly.pdbx_strand_id
1 'polypeptide(L)'
;MTRWINAQEAMKVLEENYIKVSYKTFTDWLRKLEIAAVPSENRKEGWSIREEDLFTFIDKKRPGLRQILQEYHHLIQDINDVKQQVQVLFHKKNEEVEYVEGRESITDEEIHFLCDLVNIMCEEISALQKQNQWMKDAYEQVAEEYDLLQQKVSKLDAVIENRQPLSNIDENRIQGLGEKAFQGLLRAQFKRLFPDRIYSLKGEKGLQIYQDFCNLVFPKEDKHLGIIKKGEGYIYQRTNEKSTQVNRLYNKVIKELLEDMEKRAVLGK
;
A
#
# COMPACT_ATOMS: atom_id res chain seq x y z
N MET A 1 -5.64 -31.76 -2.49
CA MET A 1 -5.51 -32.17 -3.91
C MET A 1 -5.25 -30.91 -4.71
N THR A 2 -4.20 -30.88 -5.52
CA THR A 2 -3.86 -29.69 -6.29
C THR A 2 -4.75 -29.63 -7.53
N ARG A 3 -5.74 -28.74 -7.53
CA ARG A 3 -6.60 -28.51 -8.69
C ARG A 3 -5.87 -27.63 -9.70
N TRP A 4 -5.83 -28.08 -10.95
CA TRP A 4 -5.32 -27.30 -12.07
C TRP A 4 -6.50 -26.69 -12.81
N ILE A 5 -6.38 -25.42 -13.14
CA ILE A 5 -7.39 -24.65 -13.85
C ILE A 5 -6.78 -24.01 -15.09
N ASN A 6 -7.61 -23.82 -16.12
CA ASN A 6 -7.17 -23.17 -17.35
C ASN A 6 -7.19 -21.64 -17.21
N ALA A 7 -6.65 -20.94 -18.22
CA ALA A 7 -6.59 -19.49 -18.24
C ALA A 7 -7.96 -18.79 -18.12
N GLN A 8 -9.02 -19.34 -18.70
CA GLN A 8 -10.36 -18.74 -18.64
C GLN A 8 -10.99 -18.90 -17.25
N GLU A 9 -10.86 -20.08 -16.65
CA GLU A 9 -11.29 -20.36 -15.28
C GLU A 9 -10.55 -19.46 -14.29
N ALA A 10 -9.24 -19.32 -14.45
CA ALA A 10 -8.44 -18.43 -13.62
C ALA A 10 -8.89 -16.96 -13.72
N MET A 11 -9.22 -16.48 -14.93
CA MET A 11 -9.77 -15.13 -15.10
C MET A 11 -11.14 -14.97 -14.44
N LYS A 12 -11.99 -16.00 -14.47
CA LYS A 12 -13.28 -15.97 -13.78
C LYS A 12 -13.11 -15.86 -12.26
N VAL A 13 -12.20 -16.66 -11.70
CA VAL A 13 -11.86 -16.60 -10.26
C VAL A 13 -11.31 -15.22 -9.88
N LEU A 14 -10.49 -14.61 -10.74
CA LEU A 14 -10.02 -13.24 -10.52
C LEU A 14 -11.17 -12.22 -10.51
N GLU A 15 -12.12 -12.34 -11.44
CA GLU A 15 -13.28 -11.45 -11.49
C GLU A 15 -14.20 -11.62 -10.28
N GLU A 16 -14.43 -12.85 -9.81
CA GLU A 16 -15.15 -13.15 -8.56
C GLU A 16 -14.47 -12.51 -7.33
N ASN A 17 -13.15 -12.30 -7.39
CA ASN A 17 -12.37 -11.60 -6.37
C ASN A 17 -12.13 -10.11 -6.71
N TYR A 18 -12.98 -9.53 -7.57
CA TYR A 18 -12.96 -8.12 -7.98
C TYR A 18 -11.65 -7.65 -8.64
N ILE A 19 -10.91 -8.58 -9.26
CA ILE A 19 -9.71 -8.30 -10.07
C ILE A 19 -10.09 -8.47 -11.54
N LYS A 20 -10.71 -7.44 -12.12
CA LYS A 20 -11.08 -7.42 -13.53
C LYS A 20 -9.93 -6.89 -14.39
N VAL A 21 -9.41 -7.73 -15.26
CA VAL A 21 -8.31 -7.37 -16.18
C VAL A 21 -8.53 -7.91 -17.59
N SER A 22 -7.89 -7.28 -18.57
CA SER A 22 -7.87 -7.78 -19.93
C SER A 22 -7.09 -9.09 -20.02
N TYR A 23 -7.45 -9.94 -20.99
CA TYR A 23 -6.71 -11.18 -21.27
C TYR A 23 -5.21 -10.93 -21.50
N LYS A 24 -4.87 -9.83 -22.19
CA LYS A 24 -3.48 -9.43 -22.43
C LYS A 24 -2.71 -9.21 -21.12
N THR A 25 -3.27 -8.40 -20.22
CA THR A 25 -2.69 -8.13 -18.89
C THR A 25 -2.51 -9.41 -18.08
N PHE A 26 -3.52 -10.28 -18.10
CA PHE A 26 -3.46 -11.58 -17.42
C PHE A 26 -2.34 -12.46 -17.97
N THR A 27 -2.20 -12.58 -19.30
CA THR A 27 -1.10 -13.35 -19.90
C THR A 27 0.28 -12.75 -19.62
N ASP A 28 0.38 -11.44 -19.45
CA ASP A 28 1.64 -10.80 -19.07
C ASP A 28 2.06 -11.15 -17.65
N TRP A 29 1.12 -11.32 -16.71
CA TRP A 29 1.41 -11.83 -15.37
C TRP A 29 1.93 -13.27 -15.39
N LEU A 30 1.38 -14.12 -16.25
CA LEU A 30 1.86 -15.50 -16.44
C LEU A 30 3.28 -15.52 -17.02
N ARG A 31 3.55 -14.68 -18.03
CA ARG A 31 4.89 -14.58 -18.64
C ARG A 31 5.95 -14.03 -17.69
N LYS A 32 5.56 -13.09 -16.82
CA LYS A 32 6.44 -12.50 -15.81
C LYS A 32 6.61 -13.36 -14.56
N LEU A 33 5.97 -14.54 -14.53
CA LEU A 33 5.96 -15.45 -13.38
C LEU A 33 5.40 -14.78 -12.10
N GLU A 34 4.51 -13.80 -12.25
CA GLU A 34 3.76 -13.25 -11.12
C GLU A 34 2.72 -14.25 -10.61
N ILE A 35 2.21 -15.11 -11.50
CA ILE A 35 1.37 -16.27 -11.21
C ILE A 35 2.10 -17.49 -11.78
N ALA A 36 2.39 -18.48 -10.94
CA ALA A 36 3.03 -19.71 -11.41
C ALA A 36 2.09 -20.49 -12.32
N ALA A 37 2.55 -20.76 -13.54
CA ALA A 37 1.77 -21.42 -14.58
C ALA A 37 2.68 -22.23 -15.49
N VAL A 38 2.16 -23.32 -16.03
CA VAL A 38 2.82 -24.15 -17.04
C VAL A 38 2.01 -24.11 -18.33
N PRO A 39 2.63 -24.26 -19.51
CA PRO A 39 1.88 -24.46 -20.75
C PRO A 39 0.97 -25.69 -20.60
N SER A 40 -0.31 -25.55 -20.94
CA SER A 40 -1.25 -26.69 -20.92
C SER A 40 -0.85 -27.70 -21.99
N GLU A 41 -1.05 -28.99 -21.69
CA GLU A 41 -0.93 -30.06 -22.69
C GLU A 41 -1.91 -29.85 -23.85
N ASN A 42 -3.07 -29.24 -23.58
CA ASN A 42 -4.03 -28.82 -24.59
C ASN A 42 -3.70 -27.41 -25.10
N ARG A 43 -3.19 -27.32 -26.33
CA ARG A 43 -2.84 -26.04 -26.99
C ARG A 43 -3.98 -25.02 -27.05
N LYS A 44 -5.25 -25.46 -27.00
CA LYS A 44 -6.42 -24.55 -27.01
C LYS A 44 -6.65 -23.85 -25.66
N GLU A 45 -6.21 -24.46 -24.56
CA GLU A 45 -6.36 -23.93 -23.21
C GLU A 45 -5.20 -22.98 -22.82
N GLY A 46 -4.08 -23.09 -23.54
CA GLY A 46 -2.92 -22.21 -23.43
C GLY A 46 -2.09 -22.49 -22.17
N TRP A 47 -2.60 -22.12 -21.01
CA TRP A 47 -1.90 -22.19 -19.72
C TRP A 47 -2.69 -23.01 -18.71
N SER A 48 -1.97 -23.82 -17.93
CA SER A 48 -2.46 -24.54 -16.76
C SER A 48 -1.87 -23.90 -15.51
N ILE A 49 -2.75 -23.54 -14.58
CA ILE A 49 -2.44 -22.78 -13.37
C ILE A 49 -2.88 -23.60 -12.17
N ARG A 50 -2.04 -23.70 -11.13
CA ARG A 50 -2.46 -24.32 -9.87
C ARG A 50 -3.38 -23.33 -9.15
N GLU A 51 -4.53 -23.79 -8.72
CA GLU A 51 -5.52 -22.95 -8.02
C GLU A 51 -4.90 -22.26 -6.78
N GLU A 52 -4.03 -22.96 -6.05
CA GLU A 52 -3.26 -22.44 -4.90
C GLU A 52 -2.37 -21.24 -5.26
N ASP A 53 -1.71 -21.28 -6.43
CA ASP A 53 -0.82 -20.21 -6.88
C ASP A 53 -1.62 -18.98 -7.32
N LEU A 54 -2.80 -19.19 -7.91
CA LEU A 54 -3.74 -18.11 -8.20
C LEU A 54 -4.28 -17.47 -6.92
N PHE A 55 -4.66 -18.27 -5.94
CA PHE A 55 -5.12 -17.78 -4.64
C PHE A 55 -4.04 -17.00 -3.90
N THR A 56 -2.79 -17.46 -3.94
CA THR A 56 -1.65 -16.74 -3.38
C THR A 56 -1.47 -15.38 -4.06
N PHE A 57 -1.62 -15.33 -5.39
CA PHE A 57 -1.58 -14.07 -6.13
C PHE A 57 -2.73 -13.14 -5.74
N ILE A 58 -3.95 -13.66 -5.61
CA ILE A 58 -5.12 -12.88 -5.17
C ILE A 58 -4.89 -12.31 -3.77
N ASP A 59 -4.42 -13.11 -2.81
CA ASP A 59 -4.13 -12.64 -1.46
C ASP A 59 -3.04 -11.57 -1.44
N LYS A 60 -2.06 -11.67 -2.34
CA LYS A 60 -1.03 -10.63 -2.50
C LYS A 60 -1.61 -9.33 -3.08
N LYS A 61 -2.54 -9.42 -4.03
CA LYS A 61 -3.15 -8.24 -4.68
C LYS A 61 -4.24 -7.60 -3.82
N ARG A 62 -5.01 -8.40 -3.08
CA ARG A 62 -6.12 -7.98 -2.22
C ARG A 62 -6.15 -8.82 -0.93
N PRO A 63 -5.25 -8.54 0.02
CA PRO A 63 -5.17 -9.29 1.28
C PRO A 63 -6.52 -9.32 2.01
N GLY A 64 -6.94 -10.51 2.45
CA GLY A 64 -8.16 -10.69 3.26
C GLY A 64 -9.49 -10.68 2.51
N LEU A 65 -9.57 -10.15 1.29
CA LEU A 65 -10.84 -10.05 0.55
C LEU A 65 -11.45 -11.42 0.26
N ARG A 66 -10.63 -12.42 -0.14
CA ARG A 66 -11.13 -13.77 -0.43
C ARG A 66 -11.79 -14.41 0.79
N GLN A 67 -11.21 -14.22 1.98
CA GLN A 67 -11.74 -14.76 3.24
C GLN A 67 -13.10 -14.14 3.55
N ILE A 68 -13.20 -12.81 3.44
CA ILE A 68 -14.47 -12.08 3.65
C ILE A 68 -15.54 -12.56 2.66
N LEU A 69 -15.20 -12.74 1.38
CA LEU A 69 -16.16 -13.22 0.37
C LEU A 69 -16.62 -14.65 0.63
N GLN A 70 -15.74 -15.52 1.13
CA GLN A 70 -16.10 -16.89 1.52
C GLN A 70 -17.07 -16.88 2.69
N GLU A 71 -16.79 -16.12 3.76
CA GLU A 71 -17.67 -15.97 4.91
C GLU A 71 -19.04 -15.39 4.51
N TYR A 72 -19.04 -14.37 3.65
CA TYR A 72 -20.27 -13.79 3.12
C TYR A 72 -21.11 -14.79 2.31
N HIS A 73 -20.45 -15.64 1.51
CA HIS A 73 -21.15 -16.68 0.75
C HIS A 73 -21.77 -17.75 1.66
N HIS A 74 -21.06 -18.15 2.72
CA HIS A 74 -21.60 -19.05 3.75
C HIS A 74 -22.80 -18.44 4.46
N LEU A 75 -22.73 -17.16 4.85
CA LEU A 75 -23.85 -16.48 5.48
C LEU A 75 -25.10 -16.43 4.57
N ILE A 76 -24.91 -16.19 3.26
CA ILE A 76 -26.02 -16.23 2.30
C ILE A 76 -26.63 -17.63 2.21
N GLN A 77 -25.81 -18.68 2.23
CA GLN A 77 -26.29 -20.06 2.23
C GLN A 77 -27.12 -20.34 3.48
N ASP A 78 -26.60 -20.00 4.67
CA ASP A 78 -27.30 -20.18 5.94
C ASP A 78 -28.65 -19.45 5.95
N ILE A 79 -28.71 -18.21 5.46
CA ILE A 79 -29.95 -17.44 5.34
C ILE A 79 -30.95 -18.12 4.38
N ASN A 80 -30.47 -18.65 3.26
CA ASN A 80 -31.33 -19.34 2.30
C ASN A 80 -31.87 -20.66 2.87
N ASP A 81 -31.05 -21.39 3.63
CA ASP A 81 -31.46 -22.63 4.29
C ASP A 81 -32.52 -22.36 5.35
N VAL A 82 -32.34 -21.33 6.18
CA VAL A 82 -33.36 -20.89 7.14
C VAL A 82 -34.64 -20.48 6.41
N LYS A 83 -34.54 -19.72 5.32
CA LYS A 83 -35.70 -19.32 4.51
C LYS A 83 -36.46 -20.52 3.96
N GLN A 84 -35.76 -21.55 3.47
CA GLN A 84 -36.39 -22.78 2.99
C GLN A 84 -37.07 -23.55 4.14
N GLN A 85 -36.41 -23.67 5.29
CA GLN A 85 -36.99 -24.32 6.47
C GLN A 85 -38.27 -23.61 6.93
N VAL A 86 -38.25 -22.27 6.97
CA VAL A 86 -39.43 -21.45 7.29
C VAL A 86 -40.54 -21.66 6.26
N GLN A 87 -40.23 -21.65 4.96
CA GLN A 87 -41.21 -21.92 3.91
C GLN A 87 -41.85 -23.30 4.04
N VAL A 88 -41.06 -24.35 4.34
CA VAL A 88 -41.57 -25.71 4.56
C VAL A 88 -42.51 -25.76 5.77
N LEU A 89 -42.18 -25.06 6.87
CA LEU A 89 -43.05 -24.97 8.05
C LEU A 89 -44.38 -24.28 7.73
N PHE A 90 -44.36 -23.20 6.92
CA PHE A 90 -45.59 -22.52 6.49
C PHE A 90 -46.44 -23.36 5.52
N HIS A 91 -45.83 -24.13 4.62
CA HIS A 91 -46.57 -25.02 3.71
C HIS A 91 -47.18 -26.21 4.46
N LYS A 92 -46.44 -26.82 5.40
CA LYS A 92 -46.98 -27.87 6.30
C LYS A 92 -48.16 -27.40 7.14
N LYS A 93 -48.18 -26.12 7.55
CA LYS A 93 -49.29 -25.53 8.31
C LYS A 93 -50.57 -25.33 7.46
N ASN A 94 -50.44 -25.23 6.14
CA ASN A 94 -51.57 -25.01 5.23
C ASN A 94 -52.15 -26.30 4.63
N GLU A 95 -51.42 -27.41 4.63
CA GLU A 95 -51.88 -28.70 4.07
C GLU A 95 -52.51 -29.66 5.11
N GLU A 96 -52.35 -29.42 6.42
CA GLU A 96 -52.98 -30.22 7.47
C GLU A 96 -53.91 -29.37 8.33
N VAL A 97 -55.13 -29.14 7.82
CA VAL A 97 -56.32 -28.85 8.64
C VAL A 97 -57.27 -30.05 8.52
N GLU A 98 -56.78 -31.23 8.88
CA GLU A 98 -57.60 -32.28 9.45
C GLU A 98 -57.26 -32.33 10.93
N TYR A 99 -58.27 -32.22 11.79
CA TYR A 99 -58.12 -32.25 13.24
C TYR A 99 -57.38 -33.53 13.66
N VAL A 100 -56.11 -33.39 14.00
CA VAL A 100 -55.35 -34.41 14.72
C VAL A 100 -54.98 -33.84 16.08
N GLU A 101 -55.71 -34.32 17.09
CA GLU A 101 -55.37 -34.20 18.51
C GLU A 101 -53.91 -34.62 18.72
N GLY A 102 -53.05 -33.69 19.15
CA GLY A 102 -51.67 -34.01 19.58
C GLY A 102 -50.52 -33.18 19.01
N ARG A 103 -50.75 -32.10 18.28
CA ARG A 103 -49.66 -31.13 17.99
C ARG A 103 -49.66 -30.02 19.04
N GLU A 104 -48.52 -29.83 19.70
CA GLU A 104 -48.26 -28.66 20.54
C GLU A 104 -48.61 -27.41 19.74
N SER A 105 -49.61 -26.69 20.22
CA SER A 105 -50.04 -25.42 19.62
C SER A 105 -48.90 -24.43 19.79
N ILE A 106 -48.33 -23.94 18.68
CA ILE A 106 -47.40 -22.82 18.69
C ILE A 106 -48.04 -21.70 19.50
N THR A 107 -47.41 -21.36 20.62
CA THR A 107 -47.91 -20.41 21.60
C THR A 107 -47.64 -18.99 21.12
N ASP A 108 -48.47 -18.03 21.56
CA ASP A 108 -48.26 -16.60 21.28
C ASP A 108 -46.87 -16.12 21.78
N GLU A 109 -46.34 -16.77 22.82
CA GLU A 109 -45.01 -16.51 23.38
C GLU A 109 -43.88 -16.88 22.40
N GLU A 110 -44.00 -18.00 21.68
CA GLU A 110 -43.04 -18.41 20.65
C GLU A 110 -43.07 -17.47 19.43
N ILE A 111 -44.26 -16.98 19.07
CA ILE A 111 -44.42 -15.98 18.00
C ILE A 111 -43.78 -14.64 18.42
N HIS A 112 -44.00 -14.22 19.67
CA HIS A 112 -43.41 -12.98 20.20
C HIS A 112 -41.88 -13.07 20.25
N PHE A 113 -41.33 -14.20 20.72
CA PHE A 113 -39.89 -14.44 20.74
C PHE A 113 -39.27 -14.36 19.33
N LEU A 114 -39.92 -14.96 18.32
CA LEU A 114 -39.45 -14.88 16.93
C LEU A 114 -39.51 -13.45 16.39
N CYS A 115 -40.56 -12.68 16.71
CA CYS A 115 -40.65 -11.28 16.35
C CYS A 115 -39.53 -10.43 16.99
N ASP A 116 -39.23 -10.67 18.26
CA ASP A 116 -38.14 -9.97 18.97
C ASP A 116 -36.78 -10.31 18.37
N LEU A 117 -36.54 -11.59 18.05
CA LEU A 117 -35.31 -12.03 17.40
C LEU A 117 -35.14 -11.37 16.01
N VAL A 118 -36.21 -11.32 15.21
CA VAL A 118 -36.19 -10.65 13.90
C VAL A 118 -35.91 -9.15 14.05
N ASN A 119 -36.46 -8.49 15.06
CA ASN A 119 -36.19 -7.07 15.32
C ASN A 119 -34.71 -6.83 15.66
N ILE A 120 -34.12 -7.66 16.53
CA ILE A 120 -32.69 -7.56 16.87
C ILE A 120 -31.82 -7.75 15.62
N MET A 121 -32.14 -8.76 14.79
CA MET A 121 -31.41 -8.98 13.53
C MET A 121 -31.55 -7.80 12.56
N CYS A 122 -32.73 -7.17 12.47
CA CYS A 122 -32.94 -5.97 11.67
C CYS A 122 -32.11 -4.78 12.16
N GLU A 123 -31.96 -4.63 13.48
CA GLU A 123 -31.11 -3.60 14.08
C GLU A 123 -29.62 -3.84 13.77
N GLU A 124 -29.14 -5.07 13.88
CA GLU A 124 -27.76 -5.45 13.54
C GLU A 124 -27.45 -5.23 12.05
N ILE A 125 -28.36 -5.62 11.16
CA ILE A 125 -28.22 -5.37 9.71
C ILE A 125 -28.15 -3.87 9.43
N SER A 126 -28.98 -3.07 10.10
CA SER A 126 -28.98 -1.61 9.95
C SER A 126 -27.67 -0.98 10.45
N ALA A 127 -27.11 -1.50 11.54
CA ALA A 127 -25.81 -1.06 12.06
C ALA A 127 -24.66 -1.41 11.09
N LEU A 128 -24.65 -2.63 10.55
CA LEU A 128 -23.68 -3.08 9.56
C LEU A 128 -23.75 -2.26 8.27
N GLN A 129 -24.95 -1.91 7.80
CA GLN A 129 -25.12 -1.04 6.64
C GLN A 129 -24.50 0.35 6.86
N LYS A 130 -24.71 0.95 8.04
CA LYS A 130 -24.08 2.24 8.39
C LYS A 130 -22.56 2.13 8.43
N GLN A 131 -22.03 1.07 9.05
CA GLN A 131 -20.58 0.85 9.12
C GLN A 131 -19.96 0.67 7.72
N ASN A 132 -20.60 -0.11 6.85
CA ASN A 132 -20.15 -0.28 5.46
C ASN A 132 -20.17 1.04 4.69
N GLN A 133 -21.18 1.88 4.89
CA GLN A 133 -21.24 3.19 4.26
C GLN A 133 -20.07 4.08 4.73
N TRP A 134 -19.81 4.13 6.04
CA TRP A 134 -18.66 4.87 6.58
C TRP A 134 -17.33 4.39 6.02
N MET A 135 -17.16 3.06 5.90
CA MET A 135 -15.94 2.47 5.38
C MET A 135 -15.75 2.79 3.89
N LYS A 136 -16.84 2.84 3.12
CA LYS A 136 -16.82 3.26 1.71
C LYS A 136 -16.40 4.73 1.58
N ASP A 137 -16.99 5.62 2.37
CA ASP A 137 -16.67 7.05 2.33
C ASP A 137 -15.20 7.31 2.71
N ALA A 138 -14.69 6.59 3.73
CA ALA A 138 -13.28 6.67 4.12
C ALA A 138 -12.33 6.14 3.03
N TYR A 139 -12.70 5.03 2.36
CA TYR A 139 -11.92 4.49 1.26
C TYR A 139 -11.85 5.48 0.09
N GLU A 140 -12.96 6.14 -0.23
CA GLU A 140 -13.02 7.12 -1.32
C GLU A 140 -12.09 8.32 -1.05
N GLN A 141 -12.09 8.84 0.19
CA GLN A 141 -11.13 9.88 0.60
C GLN A 141 -9.67 9.44 0.45
N VAL A 142 -9.32 8.23 0.92
CA VAL A 142 -7.95 7.72 0.81
C VAL A 142 -7.55 7.50 -0.65
N ALA A 143 -8.47 7.04 -1.49
CA ALA A 143 -8.22 6.87 -2.93
C ALA A 143 -7.93 8.21 -3.61
N GLU A 144 -8.68 9.26 -3.28
CA GLU A 144 -8.43 10.62 -3.79
C GLU A 144 -7.06 11.17 -3.35
N GLU A 145 -6.68 10.97 -2.09
CA GLU A 145 -5.37 11.36 -1.57
C GLU A 145 -4.23 10.61 -2.27
N TYR A 146 -4.43 9.31 -2.51
CA TYR A 146 -3.47 8.47 -3.22
C TYR A 146 -3.26 8.95 -4.66
N ASP A 147 -4.34 9.26 -5.39
CA ASP A 147 -4.25 9.80 -6.75
C ASP A 147 -3.50 11.14 -6.78
N LEU A 148 -3.78 12.03 -5.81
CA LEU A 148 -3.07 13.30 -5.69
C LEU A 148 -1.56 13.09 -5.44
N LEU A 149 -1.22 12.13 -4.58
CA LEU A 149 0.17 11.79 -4.29
C LEU A 149 0.86 11.19 -5.53
N GLN A 150 0.18 10.29 -6.23
CA GLN A 150 0.70 9.68 -7.44
C GLN A 150 0.97 10.72 -8.54
N GLN A 151 0.07 11.70 -8.72
CA GLN A 151 0.32 12.84 -9.62
C GLN A 151 1.55 13.66 -9.22
N LYS A 152 1.79 13.87 -7.93
CA LYS A 152 2.99 14.58 -7.45
C LYS A 152 4.27 13.79 -7.75
N VAL A 153 4.24 12.47 -7.56
CA VAL A 153 5.36 11.58 -7.87
C VAL A 153 5.66 11.59 -9.36
N SER A 154 4.65 11.43 -10.23
CA SER A 154 4.87 11.49 -11.68
C SER A 154 5.43 12.82 -12.17
N LYS A 155 5.04 13.94 -11.54
CA LYS A 155 5.65 15.26 -11.82
C LYS A 155 7.13 15.30 -11.41
N LEU A 156 7.48 14.68 -10.29
CA LEU A 156 8.87 14.56 -9.84
C LEU A 156 9.68 13.64 -10.77
N ASP A 157 9.13 12.51 -11.19
CA ASP A 157 9.77 11.58 -12.11
C ASP A 157 10.04 12.25 -13.46
N ALA A 158 9.09 13.01 -14.01
CA ALA A 158 9.30 13.79 -15.22
C ALA A 158 10.40 14.85 -15.05
N VAL A 159 10.55 15.44 -13.87
CA VAL A 159 11.67 16.36 -13.58
C VAL A 159 13.01 15.61 -13.51
N ILE A 160 13.02 14.37 -13.02
CA ILE A 160 14.20 13.51 -12.95
C ILE A 160 14.60 13.00 -14.34
N GLU A 161 13.66 12.53 -15.16
CA GLU A 161 13.91 12.04 -16.52
C GLU A 161 14.38 13.15 -17.48
N ASN A 162 13.91 14.38 -17.29
CA ASN A 162 14.39 15.53 -18.04
C ASN A 162 15.80 16.00 -17.62
N ARG A 163 16.39 15.42 -16.56
CA ARG A 163 17.82 15.58 -16.28
C ARG A 163 18.59 14.58 -17.14
N GLN A 164 19.33 15.09 -18.12
CA GLN A 164 20.16 14.28 -19.01
C GLN A 164 20.94 13.18 -18.27
N PRO A 165 20.99 11.94 -18.83
CA PRO A 165 21.85 10.90 -18.30
C PRO A 165 23.30 11.31 -18.54
N LEU A 166 23.99 11.71 -17.48
CA LEU A 166 25.44 11.89 -17.50
C LEU A 166 26.08 10.50 -17.57
N SER A 167 26.37 10.09 -18.80
CA SER A 167 27.23 8.95 -19.10
C SER A 167 28.59 9.11 -18.40
N ASN A 168 29.09 7.96 -17.95
CA ASN A 168 30.38 7.68 -17.31
C ASN A 168 30.44 7.98 -15.80
N ILE A 169 30.05 6.99 -15.00
CA ILE A 169 30.52 6.86 -13.62
C ILE A 169 31.32 5.57 -13.53
N ASP A 170 32.65 5.71 -13.45
CA ASP A 170 33.43 5.09 -12.37
C ASP A 170 34.84 5.65 -12.47
N GLU A 171 35.25 6.47 -11.48
CA GLU A 171 36.65 6.69 -11.04
C GLU A 171 36.80 7.89 -10.08
N ASN A 172 35.88 8.85 -10.08
CA ASN A 172 36.06 10.11 -9.37
C ASN A 172 35.12 10.29 -8.16
N ARG A 173 35.01 9.27 -7.30
CA ARG A 173 34.23 9.36 -6.05
C ARG A 173 35.04 10.07 -4.97
N ILE A 174 34.38 10.97 -4.22
CA ILE A 174 35.00 11.68 -3.10
C ILE A 174 34.86 10.82 -1.85
N GLN A 175 35.95 10.63 -1.11
CA GLN A 175 35.90 9.96 0.20
C GLN A 175 35.04 10.77 1.18
N GLY A 176 34.28 10.06 2.02
CA GLY A 176 33.32 10.65 2.95
C GLY A 176 33.92 11.72 3.85
N LEU A 177 33.16 12.79 4.11
CA LEU A 177 33.55 13.82 5.08
C LEU A 177 33.43 13.24 6.49
N GLY A 178 34.55 13.12 7.20
CA GLY A 178 34.56 12.63 8.58
C GLY A 178 33.76 13.52 9.52
N GLU A 179 33.11 12.91 10.51
CA GLU A 179 32.20 13.59 11.46
C GLU A 179 32.82 14.84 12.11
N LYS A 180 34.07 14.77 12.56
CA LYS A 180 34.77 15.93 13.18
C LYS A 180 34.88 17.12 12.22
N ALA A 181 35.19 16.86 10.95
CA ALA A 181 35.30 17.90 9.93
C ALA A 181 33.91 18.47 9.59
N PHE A 182 32.90 17.62 9.52
CA PHE A 182 31.50 18.04 9.36
C PHE A 182 31.03 18.94 10.51
N GLN A 183 31.28 18.55 11.76
CA GLN A 183 30.90 19.36 12.92
C GLN A 183 31.54 20.75 12.90
N GLY A 184 32.78 20.86 12.38
CA GLY A 184 33.42 22.15 12.14
C GLY A 184 32.66 23.03 11.14
N LEU A 185 32.27 22.46 10.00
CA LEU A 185 31.49 23.17 8.96
C LEU A 185 30.08 23.53 9.47
N LEU A 186 29.40 22.60 10.14
CA LEU A 186 28.07 22.80 10.72
C LEU A 186 28.09 23.96 11.72
N ARG A 187 29.06 23.99 12.63
CA ARG A 187 29.21 25.07 13.62
C ARG A 187 29.49 26.41 12.94
N ALA A 188 30.33 26.44 11.91
CA ALA A 188 30.65 27.67 11.18
C ALA A 188 29.42 28.21 10.43
N GLN A 189 28.68 27.35 9.73
CA GLN A 189 27.46 27.75 9.03
C GLN A 189 26.34 28.19 9.99
N PHE A 190 26.14 27.46 11.10
CA PHE A 190 25.15 27.84 12.11
C PHE A 190 25.40 29.24 12.65
N LYS A 191 26.64 29.56 13.04
CA LYS A 191 26.99 30.92 13.51
C LYS A 191 26.76 32.00 12.45
N ARG A 192 26.89 31.66 11.16
CA ARG A 192 26.67 32.59 10.06
C ARG A 192 25.18 32.86 9.83
N LEU A 193 24.34 31.83 9.92
CA LEU A 193 22.89 31.94 9.71
C LEU A 193 22.17 32.47 10.96
N PHE A 194 22.67 32.13 12.14
CA PHE A 194 22.07 32.47 13.43
C PHE A 194 23.11 33.10 14.39
N PRO A 195 23.57 34.33 14.12
CA PRO A 195 24.61 34.97 14.94
C PRO A 195 24.21 35.12 16.41
N ASP A 196 22.91 35.37 16.65
CA ASP A 196 22.37 35.67 17.98
C ASP A 196 21.99 34.42 18.79
N ARG A 197 22.16 33.21 18.23
CA ARG A 197 21.78 31.95 18.90
C ARG A 197 22.98 31.18 19.43
N ILE A 198 22.77 30.55 20.59
CA ILE A 198 23.77 29.63 21.16
C ILE A 198 23.76 28.33 20.35
N TYR A 199 24.93 27.91 19.86
CA TYR A 199 25.09 26.66 19.14
C TYR A 199 24.81 25.46 20.06
N SER A 200 23.68 24.79 19.84
CA SER A 200 23.16 23.68 20.65
C SER A 200 23.21 22.30 19.97
N LEU A 201 23.70 22.22 18.72
CA LEU A 201 23.67 21.02 17.87
C LEU A 201 24.76 19.99 18.19
N LYS A 202 25.08 19.80 19.47
CA LYS A 202 26.03 18.78 19.95
C LYS A 202 25.29 17.49 20.35
N GLY A 203 26.01 16.38 20.41
CA GLY A 203 25.46 15.08 20.81
C GLY A 203 24.53 14.49 19.76
N GLU A 204 23.43 13.86 20.18
CA GLU A 204 22.49 13.14 19.30
C GLU A 204 21.93 14.00 18.16
N LYS A 205 21.58 15.27 18.44
CA LYS A 205 21.11 16.19 17.40
C LYS A 205 22.15 16.43 16.32
N GLY A 206 23.42 16.58 16.72
CA GLY A 206 24.53 16.76 15.78
C GLY A 206 24.81 15.51 14.96
N LEU A 207 24.65 14.32 15.57
CA LEU A 207 24.81 13.03 14.90
C LEU A 207 23.70 12.80 13.87
N GLN A 208 22.45 13.13 14.19
CA GLN A 208 21.32 13.01 13.27
C GLN A 208 21.53 13.88 12.03
N ILE A 209 21.94 15.14 12.21
CA ILE A 209 22.23 16.06 11.11
C ILE A 209 23.38 15.55 10.24
N TYR A 210 24.39 14.91 10.86
CA TYR A 210 25.48 14.30 10.13
C TYR A 210 25.00 13.10 9.29
N GLN A 211 24.13 12.25 9.83
CA GLN A 211 23.54 11.13 9.09
C GLN A 211 22.69 11.62 7.92
N ASP A 212 21.84 12.62 8.13
CA ASP A 212 21.02 13.23 7.09
C ASP A 212 21.90 13.81 5.96
N PHE A 213 22.97 14.52 6.35
CA PHE A 213 23.98 15.01 5.40
C PHE A 213 24.64 13.87 4.62
N CYS A 214 25.04 12.79 5.30
CA CYS A 214 25.64 11.63 4.64
C CYS A 214 24.68 10.95 3.66
N ASN A 215 23.40 10.83 4.00
CA ASN A 215 22.40 10.24 3.11
C ASN A 215 22.16 11.09 1.84
N LEU A 216 22.29 12.41 1.96
CA LEU A 216 22.16 13.32 0.83
C LEU A 216 23.40 13.32 -0.07
N VAL A 217 24.58 13.45 0.54
CA VAL A 217 25.85 13.71 -0.16
C VAL A 217 26.57 12.41 -0.56
N PHE A 218 26.40 11.36 0.24
CA PHE A 218 27.01 10.03 0.07
C PHE A 218 25.95 8.91 0.15
N PRO A 219 24.92 8.94 -0.71
CA PRO A 219 23.84 7.95 -0.69
C PRO A 219 24.37 6.52 -0.90
N LYS A 220 23.95 5.59 -0.04
CA LYS A 220 24.34 4.17 -0.12
C LYS A 220 23.59 3.42 -1.23
N GLU A 221 22.31 3.76 -1.42
CA GLU A 221 21.37 3.07 -2.32
C GLU A 221 21.50 3.58 -3.75
N ASP A 222 21.22 4.87 -3.98
CA ASP A 222 21.36 5.49 -5.30
C ASP A 222 22.62 6.35 -5.39
N LYS A 223 23.69 5.74 -5.86
CA LYS A 223 25.02 6.35 -5.99
C LYS A 223 25.08 7.43 -7.08
N HIS A 224 24.06 7.58 -7.91
CA HIS A 224 23.98 8.61 -8.95
C HIS A 224 23.54 9.97 -8.42
N LEU A 225 23.21 10.07 -7.12
CA LEU A 225 22.71 11.27 -6.48
C LEU A 225 23.77 12.02 -5.64
N GLY A 226 24.96 11.45 -5.47
CA GLY A 226 26.02 12.01 -4.64
C GLY A 226 26.78 13.19 -5.25
N ILE A 227 27.85 13.62 -4.58
CA ILE A 227 28.83 14.55 -5.16
C ILE A 227 29.93 13.76 -5.85
N ILE A 228 30.18 14.09 -7.12
CA ILE A 228 31.26 13.51 -7.92
C ILE A 228 32.30 14.56 -8.29
N LYS A 229 33.55 14.15 -8.50
CA LYS A 229 34.57 15.00 -9.11
C LYS A 229 34.49 14.85 -10.63
N LYS A 230 34.45 15.96 -11.37
CA LYS A 230 34.42 16.00 -12.84
C LYS A 230 35.44 17.02 -13.34
N GLY A 231 36.55 16.53 -13.90
CA GLY A 231 37.69 17.37 -14.28
C GLY A 231 38.33 18.03 -13.04
N GLU A 232 38.52 19.35 -13.10
CA GLU A 232 39.06 20.16 -12.00
C GLU A 232 38.01 20.56 -10.94
N GLY A 233 36.73 20.22 -11.16
CA GLY A 233 35.63 20.62 -10.30
C GLY A 233 34.85 19.45 -9.70
N TYR A 234 33.82 19.81 -8.95
CA TYR A 234 32.89 18.92 -8.26
C TYR A 234 31.46 19.26 -8.70
N ILE A 235 30.63 18.23 -8.82
CA ILE A 235 29.22 18.36 -9.19
C ILE A 235 28.38 17.63 -8.17
N TYR A 236 27.38 18.31 -7.61
CA TYR A 236 26.37 17.66 -6.79
C TYR A 236 25.22 17.20 -7.68
N GLN A 237 25.08 15.88 -7.87
CA GLN A 237 24.19 15.32 -8.89
C GLN A 237 22.69 15.53 -8.57
N ARG A 238 22.32 15.64 -7.28
CA ARG A 238 20.93 15.98 -6.85
C ARG A 238 20.46 17.36 -7.27
N THR A 239 21.35 18.33 -7.42
CA THR A 239 20.97 19.72 -7.76
C THR A 239 21.63 20.20 -9.06
N ASN A 240 22.52 19.39 -9.65
CA ASN A 240 23.39 19.72 -10.78
C ASN A 240 24.28 20.95 -10.53
N GLU A 241 24.48 21.32 -9.27
CA GLU A 241 25.33 22.43 -8.89
C GLU A 241 26.82 22.07 -9.03
N LYS A 242 27.60 23.03 -9.49
CA LYS A 242 29.04 22.84 -9.77
C LYS A 242 29.89 23.75 -8.91
N SER A 243 31.04 23.26 -8.48
CA SER A 243 32.01 24.07 -7.75
C SER A 243 33.43 23.57 -7.94
N THR A 244 34.42 24.45 -7.92
CA THR A 244 35.84 24.08 -7.90
C THR A 244 36.28 23.53 -6.54
N GLN A 245 35.51 23.78 -5.47
CA GLN A 245 35.81 23.35 -4.12
C GLN A 245 34.65 22.54 -3.53
N VAL A 246 34.91 21.29 -3.14
CA VAL A 246 33.87 20.40 -2.59
C VAL A 246 33.22 20.98 -1.32
N ASN A 247 33.99 21.67 -0.48
CA ASN A 247 33.48 22.31 0.73
C ASN A 247 32.41 23.38 0.44
N ARG A 248 32.39 24.00 -0.74
CA ARG A 248 31.33 24.93 -1.11
C ARG A 248 30.00 24.22 -1.31
N LEU A 249 30.02 23.02 -1.89
CA LEU A 249 28.83 22.17 -2.04
C LEU A 249 28.38 21.62 -0.68
N TYR A 250 29.31 21.16 0.17
CA TYR A 250 28.97 20.73 1.53
C TYR A 250 28.31 21.84 2.33
N ASN A 251 28.85 23.06 2.29
CA ASN A 251 28.29 24.21 3.00
C ASN A 251 26.88 24.58 2.53
N LYS A 252 26.56 24.39 1.25
CA LYS A 252 25.21 24.60 0.74
C LYS A 252 24.23 23.57 1.28
N VAL A 253 24.57 22.29 1.23
CA VAL A 253 23.74 21.23 1.79
C VAL A 253 23.54 21.42 3.30
N ILE A 254 24.60 21.78 4.03
CA ILE A 254 24.53 22.10 5.46
C ILE A 254 23.59 23.29 5.71
N LYS A 255 23.67 24.33 4.88
CA LYS A 255 22.79 25.50 4.98
C LYS A 255 21.32 25.10 4.80
N GLU A 256 21.00 24.33 3.77
CA GLU A 256 19.64 23.85 3.50
C GLU A 256 19.10 23.02 4.68
N LEU A 257 19.90 22.11 5.22
CA LEU A 257 19.54 21.32 6.39
C LEU A 257 19.22 22.21 7.60
N LEU A 258 20.03 23.24 7.85
CA LEU A 258 19.82 24.18 8.96
C LEU A 258 18.54 25.02 8.77
N GLU A 259 18.29 25.52 7.56
CA GLU A 259 17.08 26.29 7.23
C GLU A 259 15.81 25.43 7.37
N ASP A 260 15.84 24.17 6.92
CA ASP A 260 14.71 23.26 7.06
C ASP A 260 14.48 22.80 8.50
N MET A 261 15.54 22.72 9.32
CA MET A 261 15.38 22.52 10.77
C MET A 261 14.76 23.74 11.44
N GLU A 262 15.10 24.94 10.99
CA GLU A 262 14.50 26.18 11.49
C GLU A 262 13.01 26.25 11.17
N LYS A 263 12.62 25.95 9.92
CA LYS A 263 11.20 25.88 9.52
C LYS A 263 10.41 24.89 10.37
N ARG A 264 11.04 23.78 10.78
CA ARG A 264 10.45 22.75 11.65
C ARG A 264 10.52 23.10 13.14
N ALA A 265 11.03 24.28 13.52
CA ALA A 265 11.21 24.75 14.89
C ALA A 265 12.06 23.83 15.80
N VAL A 266 12.90 22.97 15.23
CA VAL A 266 13.71 21.97 15.97
C VAL A 266 14.97 22.59 16.59
N LEU A 267 15.37 23.79 16.14
CA LEU A 267 16.58 24.48 16.60
C LEU A 267 16.52 25.00 18.05
N GLY A 268 15.35 24.96 18.71
CA GLY A 268 15.14 25.50 20.05
C GLY A 268 15.13 27.03 20.07
N LYS A 269 14.25 27.62 20.88
CA LYS A 269 14.31 29.04 21.25
C LYS A 269 15.31 29.23 22.38
#